data_AF-A0A7V9MCX1-F1
#
_entry.id   AF-A0A7V9MCX1-F1
#
_cell.length_a   1.000
_cell.length_b   1.000
_cell.length_c   1.000
_cell.angle_alpha   90.00
_cell.angle_beta   90.00
_cell.angle_gamma   90.00
#
_symmetry.space_group_name_H-M   'P 1'
#
loop_
_entity.id
_entity.type
_entity.pdbx_description
1 polymer ?
#
loop_
_entity_poly.entity_id
_entity_poly.type
_entity_poly.pdbx_seq_one_letter_code
_entity_poly.pdbx_strand_id
1 'polypeptide(L)'
;MPEPSVATPQWTPSQRELDDLDLLVHGCFEPPLSGFVEPSTAGDAAPITLRVNPDTAELAQSAGQLDLIDPEGAPLARLTIEGTWPAEDGSVGLCGPVKQLAPNHFGPFRRLHIAPAQLHASSGRDTLLAVPVTRPLTVSDIEAIDTASAGEAR
;
A
#
# COMPACT_ATOMS: atom_id res chain seq x y z
N MET A 1 -32.15 -19.78 14.39
CA MET A 1 -32.03 -19.26 13.02
C MET A 1 -30.74 -18.45 13.00
N PRO A 2 -29.70 -18.81 12.23
CA PRO A 2 -28.51 -17.97 12.15
C PRO A 2 -28.94 -16.61 11.60
N GLU A 3 -28.46 -15.53 12.21
CA GLU A 3 -28.71 -14.18 11.70
C GLU A 3 -28.16 -14.06 10.27
N PRO A 4 -28.82 -13.29 9.39
CA PRO A 4 -28.28 -13.06 8.06
C PRO A 4 -26.91 -12.42 8.20
N SER A 5 -25.87 -13.19 7.86
CA SER A 5 -24.50 -12.69 7.74
C SER A 5 -24.51 -11.59 6.69
N VAL A 6 -24.49 -10.33 7.11
CA VAL A 6 -24.34 -9.19 6.21
C VAL A 6 -23.02 -9.39 5.48
N ALA A 7 -23.08 -9.53 4.16
CA ALA A 7 -21.87 -9.66 3.34
C ALA A 7 -21.02 -8.40 3.57
N THR A 8 -19.72 -8.59 3.82
CA THR A 8 -18.80 -7.46 3.99
C THR A 8 -18.71 -6.71 2.66
N PRO A 9 -18.90 -5.38 2.64
CA PRO A 9 -18.78 -4.61 1.40
C PRO A 9 -17.36 -4.74 0.84
N GLN A 10 -17.27 -4.69 -0.48
CA GLN A 10 -16.02 -4.84 -1.22
C GLN A 10 -15.74 -3.62 -2.07
N TRP A 11 -14.46 -3.28 -2.22
CA TRP A 11 -14.00 -2.20 -3.06
C TRP A 11 -12.72 -2.59 -3.81
N THR A 12 -12.65 -2.25 -5.09
CA THR A 12 -11.42 -2.30 -5.88
C THR A 12 -10.78 -0.91 -5.86
N PRO A 13 -9.65 -0.71 -5.16
CA PRO A 13 -8.97 0.57 -5.12
C PRO A 13 -8.43 0.98 -6.50
N SER A 14 -8.14 2.27 -6.67
CA SER A 14 -7.41 2.74 -7.85
C SER A 14 -5.98 2.18 -7.89
N GLN A 15 -5.31 2.23 -9.05
CA GLN A 15 -3.94 1.72 -9.17
C GLN A 15 -2.98 2.35 -8.15
N ARG A 16 -3.08 3.67 -7.95
CA ARG A 16 -2.24 4.37 -6.96
C ARG A 16 -2.51 3.86 -5.54
N GLU A 17 -3.77 3.63 -5.20
CA GLU A 17 -4.15 3.14 -3.87
C GLU A 17 -3.79 1.66 -3.66
N LEU A 18 -3.75 0.86 -4.74
CA LEU A 18 -3.21 -0.50 -4.70
C LEU A 18 -1.69 -0.51 -4.46
N ASP A 19 -0.96 0.45 -5.04
CA ASP A 19 0.48 0.61 -4.79
C ASP A 19 0.72 1.08 -3.34
N ASP A 20 -0.08 2.03 -2.85
CA ASP A 20 -0.07 2.49 -1.45
C ASP A 20 -0.36 1.32 -0.47
N LEU A 21 -1.36 0.49 -0.78
CA LEU A 21 -1.69 -0.72 -0.02
C LEU A 21 -0.50 -1.69 0.01
N ASP A 22 0.18 -1.92 -1.12
CA ASP A 22 1.34 -2.82 -1.22
C ASP A 22 2.49 -2.34 -0.31
N LEU A 23 2.79 -1.04 -0.30
CA LEU A 23 3.79 -0.45 0.60
C LEU A 23 3.41 -0.60 2.07
N LEU A 24 2.12 -0.44 2.38
CA LEU A 24 1.61 -0.51 3.75
C LEU A 24 1.70 -1.94 4.31
N VAL A 25 1.22 -2.94 3.58
CA VAL A 25 1.24 -4.33 4.04
C VAL A 25 2.66 -4.92 4.12
N HIS A 26 3.60 -4.38 3.35
CA HIS A 26 5.01 -4.77 3.41
C HIS A 26 5.85 -3.96 4.42
N GLY A 27 5.25 -3.00 5.12
CA GLY A 27 5.91 -2.24 6.19
C GLY A 27 7.01 -1.32 5.66
N CYS A 28 6.77 -0.63 4.54
CA CYS A 28 7.75 0.23 3.88
C CYS A 28 7.88 1.63 4.50
N PHE A 29 7.08 1.98 5.52
CA PHE A 29 7.03 3.32 6.10
C PHE A 29 7.74 3.41 7.45
N GLU A 30 8.38 4.54 7.71
CA GLU A 30 8.98 4.91 8.99
C GLU A 30 8.50 6.33 9.38
N PRO A 31 7.83 6.52 10.54
CA PRO A 31 7.40 5.48 11.47
C PRO A 31 6.38 4.51 10.85
N PRO A 32 6.22 3.28 11.40
CA PRO A 32 5.31 2.30 10.85
C PRO A 32 3.86 2.81 10.76
N LEU A 33 3.27 2.69 9.57
CA LEU A 33 1.85 2.95 9.33
C LEU A 33 1.07 1.64 9.35
N SER A 34 -0.02 1.60 10.12
CA SER A 34 -0.89 0.43 10.26
C SER A 34 -2.11 0.45 9.34
N GLY A 35 -2.36 1.55 8.63
CA GLY A 35 -3.50 1.67 7.72
C GLY A 35 -3.60 3.02 7.02
N PHE A 36 -4.73 3.24 6.35
CA PHE A 36 -5.01 4.48 5.63
C PHE A 36 -5.32 5.61 6.62
N VAL A 37 -4.88 6.83 6.27
CA VAL A 37 -4.99 8.00 7.14
C VAL A 37 -5.87 9.09 6.51
N GLU A 38 -6.38 9.98 7.36
CA GLU A 38 -6.92 11.26 6.88
C GLU A 38 -5.76 12.20 6.50
N PRO A 39 -5.81 12.87 5.34
CA PRO A 39 -4.75 13.78 4.88
C PRO A 39 -4.31 14.82 5.92
N SER A 40 -5.27 15.40 6.67
CA SER A 40 -5.02 16.42 7.68
C SER A 40 -4.19 15.92 8.87
N THR A 41 -4.11 14.60 9.07
CA THR A 41 -3.45 13.94 10.19
C THR A 41 -2.07 13.36 9.85
N ALA A 42 -1.70 13.34 8.57
CA ALA A 42 -0.49 12.65 8.09
C ALA A 42 0.83 13.40 8.35
N GLY A 43 0.79 14.62 8.88
CA GLY A 43 1.98 15.45 9.10
C GLY A 43 2.64 15.90 7.79
N ASP A 44 3.96 15.94 7.75
CA ASP A 44 4.74 16.45 6.61
C ASP A 44 4.92 15.43 5.46
N ALA A 45 4.51 14.16 5.66
CA ALA A 45 4.60 13.12 4.65
C ALA A 45 3.37 13.11 3.72
N ALA A 46 3.56 12.65 2.48
CA ALA A 46 2.44 12.44 1.57
C ALA A 46 1.45 11.40 2.18
N PRO A 47 0.15 11.72 2.30
CA PRO A 47 -0.79 10.87 3.02
C PRO A 47 -1.17 9.63 2.22
N ILE A 48 -1.06 8.47 2.86
CA ILE A 48 -1.53 7.19 2.33
C ILE A 48 -3.05 7.08 2.56
N THR A 49 -3.81 7.21 1.49
CA THR A 49 -5.26 7.45 1.52
C THR A 49 -6.01 6.41 0.72
N LEU A 50 -7.24 6.11 1.15
CA LEU A 50 -8.20 5.32 0.38
C LEU A 50 -9.47 6.14 0.20
N ARG A 51 -9.92 6.27 -1.05
CA ARG A 51 -11.19 6.93 -1.40
C ARG A 51 -12.14 5.95 -2.06
N VAL A 52 -13.41 6.08 -1.73
CA VAL A 52 -14.50 5.26 -2.27
C VAL A 52 -15.67 6.13 -2.71
N ASN A 53 -16.60 5.58 -3.48
CA ASN A 53 -17.84 6.29 -3.76
C ASN A 53 -18.72 6.41 -2.49
N PRO A 54 -19.63 7.40 -2.41
CA PRO A 54 -20.45 7.62 -1.21
C PRO A 54 -21.23 6.38 -0.75
N ASP A 55 -21.86 5.66 -1.67
CA ASP A 55 -22.64 4.46 -1.36
C ASP A 55 -21.79 3.38 -0.67
N THR A 56 -20.55 3.18 -1.14
CA THR A 56 -19.60 2.22 -0.54
C THR A 56 -19.14 2.69 0.84
N ALA A 57 -18.92 3.99 1.02
CA ALA A 57 -18.55 4.52 2.33
C ALA A 57 -19.67 4.32 3.36
N GLU A 58 -20.94 4.51 2.98
CA GLU A 58 -22.08 4.28 3.87
C GLU A 58 -22.19 2.80 4.28
N LEU A 59 -22.04 1.89 3.32
CA LEU A 59 -22.03 0.45 3.58
C LEU A 59 -20.85 0.03 4.47
N ALA A 60 -19.65 0.52 4.17
CA ALA A 60 -18.44 0.23 4.94
C ALA A 60 -18.54 0.72 6.39
N GLN A 61 -19.02 1.95 6.60
CA GLN A 61 -19.25 2.49 7.94
C GLN A 61 -20.30 1.67 8.69
N SER A 62 -21.40 1.31 8.05
CA SER A 62 -22.46 0.48 8.66
C SER A 62 -21.95 -0.91 9.05
N ALA A 63 -21.03 -1.48 8.26
CA ALA A 63 -20.39 -2.77 8.53
C ALA A 63 -19.18 -2.66 9.51
N GLY A 64 -18.63 -1.46 9.71
CA GLY A 64 -17.38 -1.21 10.45
C GLY A 64 -16.11 -1.71 9.74
N GLN A 65 -16.21 -2.20 8.51
CA GLN A 65 -15.10 -2.78 7.75
C GLN A 65 -15.37 -2.76 6.24
N LEU A 66 -14.30 -2.79 5.46
CA LEU A 66 -14.32 -2.89 3.99
C LEU A 66 -13.26 -3.90 3.52
N ASP A 67 -13.66 -4.87 2.70
CA ASP A 67 -12.72 -5.78 2.04
C ASP A 67 -12.19 -5.13 0.76
N LEU A 68 -10.88 -5.03 0.65
CA LEU A 68 -10.19 -4.55 -0.54
C LEU A 68 -9.86 -5.74 -1.42
N ILE A 69 -10.30 -5.67 -2.68
CA ILE A 69 -10.11 -6.70 -3.69
C ILE A 69 -9.28 -6.15 -4.85
N ASP A 70 -8.58 -7.04 -5.55
CA ASP A 70 -7.92 -6.68 -6.80
C ASP A 70 -8.96 -6.51 -7.94
N PRO A 71 -8.52 -6.04 -9.13
CA PRO A 71 -9.41 -5.90 -10.28
C PRO A 71 -10.01 -7.22 -10.81
N GLU A 72 -9.49 -8.38 -10.40
CA GLU A 72 -10.02 -9.72 -10.73
C GLU A 72 -10.95 -10.26 -9.62
N GLY A 73 -11.15 -9.49 -8.55
CA GLY A 73 -12.01 -9.83 -7.41
C GLY A 73 -11.33 -10.68 -6.33
N ALA A 74 -10.01 -10.90 -6.39
CA ALA A 74 -9.31 -11.64 -5.34
C ALA A 74 -9.14 -10.77 -4.08
N PRO A 75 -9.33 -11.32 -2.87
CA PRO A 75 -9.18 -10.58 -1.63
C PRO A 75 -7.72 -10.20 -1.39
N LEU A 76 -7.47 -8.93 -1.04
CA LEU A 76 -6.14 -8.42 -0.73
C LEU A 76 -6.00 -8.13 0.76
N ALA A 77 -6.87 -7.28 1.29
CA ALA A 77 -6.79 -6.79 2.65
C ALA A 77 -8.16 -6.38 3.18
N ARG A 78 -8.26 -6.17 4.48
CA ARG A 78 -9.44 -5.63 5.16
C ARG A 78 -9.06 -4.35 5.86
N LEU A 79 -9.82 -3.30 5.60
CA LEU A 79 -9.79 -2.06 6.35
C LEU A 79 -10.83 -2.12 7.47
N THR A 80 -10.43 -1.86 8.71
CA THR A 80 -11.37 -1.53 9.80
C THR A 80 -11.64 -0.03 9.76
N ILE A 81 -12.91 0.36 9.74
CA ILE A 81 -13.30 1.77 9.59
C ILE A 81 -13.24 2.46 10.97
N GLU A 82 -12.34 3.43 11.11
CA GLU A 82 -12.22 4.27 12.30
C GLU A 82 -12.67 5.71 12.06
N GLY A 83 -12.66 6.15 10.79
CA GLY A 83 -13.14 7.47 10.43
C GLY A 83 -13.32 7.65 8.92
N THR A 84 -13.92 8.78 8.57
CA THR A 84 -14.15 9.19 7.19
C THR A 84 -13.89 10.68 7.02
N TRP A 85 -13.52 11.09 5.81
CA TRP A 85 -13.33 12.49 5.47
C TRP A 85 -13.88 12.79 4.05
N PRO A 86 -14.43 13.99 3.81
CA PRO A 86 -14.92 14.37 2.49
C PRO A 86 -13.75 14.69 1.55
N ALA A 87 -13.74 14.09 0.35
CA ALA A 87 -12.78 14.44 -0.69
C ALA A 87 -13.35 15.51 -1.65
N GLU A 88 -12.46 16.28 -2.27
CA GLU A 88 -12.85 17.42 -3.15
C GLU A 88 -13.61 16.98 -4.40
N ASP A 89 -13.42 15.74 -4.86
CA ASP A 89 -14.05 15.17 -6.05
C ASP A 89 -15.42 14.52 -5.77
N GLY A 90 -15.95 14.68 -4.56
CA GLY A 90 -17.21 14.09 -4.12
C GLY A 90 -17.10 12.62 -3.71
N SER A 91 -15.89 12.04 -3.73
CA SER A 91 -15.63 10.75 -3.07
C SER A 91 -15.53 10.92 -1.56
N VAL A 92 -15.54 9.79 -0.84
CA VAL A 92 -15.38 9.76 0.61
C VAL A 92 -14.11 8.99 0.93
N GLY A 93 -13.23 9.61 1.69
CA GLY A 93 -12.05 8.96 2.22
C GLY A 93 -12.38 8.10 3.44
N LEU A 94 -11.76 6.93 3.55
CA LEU A 94 -11.88 6.03 4.68
C LEU A 94 -10.52 5.90 5.37
N CYS A 95 -10.48 5.93 6.71
CA CYS A 95 -9.27 5.74 7.50
C CYS A 95 -9.45 4.66 8.57
N GLY A 96 -8.32 4.08 8.98
CA GLY A 96 -8.24 3.02 9.97
C GLY A 96 -7.25 1.92 9.58
N PRO A 97 -7.03 0.93 10.46
CA PRO A 97 -6.00 -0.08 10.29
C PRO A 97 -6.36 -1.08 9.20
N VAL A 98 -5.33 -1.56 8.51
CA VAL A 98 -5.43 -2.52 7.42
C VAL A 98 -4.79 -3.84 7.84
N LYS A 99 -5.53 -4.93 7.64
CA LYS A 99 -5.06 -6.29 7.81
C LYS A 99 -4.99 -6.99 6.47
N GLN A 100 -3.82 -7.50 6.10
CA GLN A 100 -3.68 -8.33 4.90
C GLN A 100 -4.50 -9.63 5.03
N LEU A 101 -5.23 -9.97 3.97
CA LEU A 101 -6.01 -11.21 3.86
C LEU A 101 -5.29 -12.24 2.98
N ALA A 102 -4.69 -11.80 1.87
CA ALA A 102 -3.87 -12.62 1.00
C ALA A 102 -2.77 -11.78 0.32
N PRO A 103 -1.72 -12.42 -0.23
CA PRO A 103 -0.73 -11.73 -1.05
C PRO A 103 -1.35 -11.15 -2.32
N ASN A 104 -0.85 -9.98 -2.75
CA ASN A 104 -1.25 -9.39 -4.03
C ASN A 104 -0.53 -10.10 -5.18
N HIS A 105 -1.28 -10.80 -6.03
CA HIS A 105 -0.77 -11.47 -7.23
C HIS A 105 -1.14 -10.76 -8.53
N PHE A 106 -1.91 -9.66 -8.45
CA PHE A 106 -2.38 -8.93 -9.61
C PHE A 106 -1.28 -8.05 -10.21
N GLY A 107 -1.05 -8.21 -11.51
CA GLY A 107 -0.14 -7.37 -12.29
C GLY A 107 1.23 -8.03 -12.60
N PRO A 108 1.96 -7.44 -13.55
CA PRO A 108 3.23 -7.98 -14.02
C PRO A 108 4.30 -7.91 -12.92
N PHE A 109 5.27 -8.83 -12.99
CA PHE A 109 6.48 -8.82 -12.17
C PHE A 109 6.29 -8.86 -10.64
N ARG A 110 5.09 -9.16 -10.10
CA ARG A 110 4.85 -9.29 -8.65
C ARG A 110 5.81 -10.23 -7.93
N ARG A 111 6.27 -11.29 -8.61
CA ARG A 111 7.32 -12.21 -8.10
C ARG A 111 8.68 -11.54 -7.80
N LEU A 112 8.91 -10.34 -8.33
CA LEU A 112 10.13 -9.56 -8.12
C LEU A 112 9.97 -8.53 -6.98
N HIS A 113 8.76 -8.36 -6.44
CA HIS A 113 8.54 -7.49 -5.28
C HIS A 113 9.03 -8.23 -4.03
N ILE A 114 9.99 -7.64 -3.32
CA ILE A 114 10.60 -8.22 -2.12
C ILE A 114 10.36 -7.24 -0.97
N ALA A 115 9.79 -7.73 0.12
CA ALA A 115 9.55 -6.91 1.31
C ALA A 115 10.88 -6.46 1.95
N PRO A 116 10.94 -5.25 2.54
CA PRO A 116 12.14 -4.78 3.24
C PRO A 116 12.66 -5.75 4.29
N ALA A 117 11.77 -6.39 5.05
CA ALA A 117 12.13 -7.38 6.05
C ALA A 117 12.80 -8.63 5.43
N GLN A 118 12.32 -9.07 4.26
CA GLN A 118 12.91 -10.21 3.54
C GLN A 118 14.28 -9.85 2.97
N LEU A 119 14.43 -8.66 2.38
CA LEU A 119 15.71 -8.19 1.85
C LEU A 119 16.77 -8.10 2.96
N HIS A 120 16.41 -7.51 4.10
CA HIS A 120 17.32 -7.34 5.24
C HIS A 120 17.59 -8.63 6.03
N ALA A 121 16.82 -9.70 5.81
CA ALA A 121 17.13 -11.00 6.38
C ALA A 121 18.33 -11.68 5.68
N SER A 122 18.56 -11.37 4.40
CA SER A 122 19.65 -11.95 3.59
C SER A 122 20.85 -11.01 3.40
N SER A 123 20.67 -9.70 3.59
CA SER A 123 21.70 -8.69 3.33
C SER A 123 21.77 -7.68 4.48
N GLY A 124 22.97 -7.30 4.89
CA GLY A 124 23.15 -6.22 5.86
C GLY A 124 22.68 -4.89 5.28
N ARG A 125 21.96 -4.09 6.07
CA ARG A 125 21.44 -2.78 5.63
C ARG A 125 22.53 -1.90 5.04
N ASP A 126 23.71 -1.92 5.66
CA ASP A 126 24.87 -1.09 5.30
C ASP A 126 25.65 -1.62 4.09
N THR A 127 25.14 -2.65 3.41
CA THR A 127 25.78 -3.26 2.23
C THR A 127 25.01 -3.02 0.93
N LEU A 128 23.92 -2.26 1.00
CA LEU A 128 22.99 -2.08 -0.10
C LEU A 128 22.98 -0.62 -0.59
N LEU A 129 23.33 -0.44 -1.86
CA LEU A 129 23.07 0.80 -2.59
C LEU A 129 21.72 0.69 -3.31
N ALA A 130 20.74 1.50 -2.90
CA ALA A 130 19.43 1.56 -3.55
C ALA A 130 19.44 2.61 -4.68
N VAL A 131 19.10 2.19 -5.89
CA VAL A 131 19.05 3.08 -7.08
C VAL A 131 17.61 3.13 -7.61
N PRO A 132 16.88 4.25 -7.43
CA PRO A 132 15.56 4.40 -8.04
C PRO A 132 15.68 4.58 -9.55
N VAL A 133 14.93 3.78 -10.31
CA VAL A 133 14.99 3.75 -11.78
C VAL A 133 13.64 4.14 -12.36
N THR A 134 13.59 5.26 -13.09
CA THR A 134 12.37 5.76 -13.76
C THR A 134 12.45 5.73 -15.28
N ARG A 135 13.56 5.21 -15.82
CA ARG A 135 13.82 5.03 -17.26
C ARG A 135 14.78 3.84 -17.48
N PRO A 136 14.87 3.26 -18.69
CA PRO A 136 15.90 2.27 -18.98
C PRO A 136 17.30 2.78 -18.65
N LEU A 137 18.13 1.89 -18.06
CA LEU A 137 19.52 2.17 -17.75
C LEU A 137 20.38 2.10 -19.01
N THR A 138 21.29 3.06 -19.14
CA THR A 138 22.34 3.09 -20.16
C THR A 138 23.63 2.51 -19.58
N VAL A 139 24.61 2.24 -20.45
CA VAL A 139 25.95 1.80 -20.02
C VAL A 139 26.58 2.80 -19.05
N SER A 140 26.45 4.10 -19.31
CA SER A 140 26.99 5.13 -18.42
C SER A 140 26.29 5.18 -17.05
N ASP A 141 25.00 4.82 -16.98
CA ASP A 141 24.32 4.70 -15.68
C ASP A 141 24.88 3.52 -14.89
N ILE A 142 25.15 2.38 -15.55
CA ILE A 142 25.74 1.19 -14.91
C ILE A 142 27.14 1.51 -14.37
N GLU A 143 27.99 2.16 -15.17
CA GLU A 143 29.34 2.58 -14.73
C GLU A 143 29.29 3.54 -13.52
N ALA A 144 28.28 4.43 -13.49
CA ALA A 144 28.07 5.33 -12.36
C ALA A 144 27.63 4.59 -11.09
N ILE A 145 26.76 3.59 -11.21
CA ILE A 145 26.31 2.73 -10.10
C ILE A 145 27.49 1.92 -9.56
N ASP A 146 28.30 1.31 -10.43
CA ASP A 146 29.50 0.56 -10.03
C ASP A 146 30.47 1.45 -9.25
N THR A 147 30.72 2.67 -9.76
CA THR A 147 31.58 3.65 -9.09
C THR A 147 31.03 4.05 -7.72
N ALA A 148 29.74 4.32 -7.61
CA ALA A 148 29.10 4.68 -6.35
C ALA A 148 29.18 3.53 -5.32
N SER A 149 28.91 2.30 -5.76
CA SER A 149 28.97 1.11 -4.89
C SER A 149 30.36 0.83 -4.33
N ALA A 150 31.42 1.14 -5.09
CA ALA A 150 32.81 1.00 -4.64
C ALA A 150 33.25 2.13 -3.68
N GLY A 151 32.60 3.30 -3.76
CA GLY A 151 32.92 4.49 -2.95
C GLY A 151 32.41 4.44 -1.51
N GLU A 152 31.35 3.67 -1.23
CA GLU A 152 30.77 3.50 0.11
C GLU A 152 31.51 2.47 0.98
N ALA A 153 32.54 1.78 0.47
CA ALA A 153 33.37 0.84 1.22
C ALA A 153 34.45 1.49 2.12
N ARG A 154 34.23 2.72 2.63
CA ARG A 154 35.22 3.47 3.43
C ARG A 154 34.72 3.92 4.79
#